data_AF-F6SPQ8-F1
#
_entry.id   AF-F6SPQ8-F1
#
_cell.length_a   1.000
_cell.length_b   1.000
_cell.length_c   1.000
_cell.angle_alpha   90.00
_cell.angle_beta   90.00
_cell.angle_gamma   90.00
#
_symmetry.space_group_name_H-M   'P 1'
#
loop_
_entity.id
_entity.type
_entity.pdbx_description
1 polymer ?
#
loop_
_entity_poly.entity_id
_entity_poly.type
_entity_poly.pdbx_seq_one_letter_code
_entity_poly.pdbx_strand_id
1 'polypeptide(L)'
;MYKLSILNMLKYCVWAVVIFVFLQAGESSVEARRRKRKGADVSGPPSRRHRKHNKLNRNNHHALDSSLTSTKTDDTHTKTIIDQYIKSRRRGSRKQSKSYTVKKWTEANVTVGTKVDELSLSNLEQSLGKFGHHSRRENIVGRVIHITDPGLENSHHGCGHTMSNRHMIPNNETWVALIKRGYCYFFNKIKLGERYNASAVVIYDDKPGKIEIMNTIGTNVVSLMISHEAGIKFAKLADSGLNVYMNITVG
;
A
#
# COMPACT_ATOMS: atom_id res chain seq x y z
N MET A 1 -66.76 9.11 19.79
CA MET A 1 -66.23 9.56 18.49
C MET A 1 -64.98 8.78 18.11
N TYR A 2 -65.11 7.55 17.59
CA TYR A 2 -63.99 6.85 16.91
C TYR A 2 -64.55 6.03 15.74
N LYS A 3 -64.86 6.71 14.63
CA LYS A 3 -64.99 6.04 13.33
C LYS A 3 -63.63 6.13 12.64
N LEU A 4 -62.67 5.35 13.13
CA LEU A 4 -61.44 5.12 12.37
C LEU A 4 -61.81 4.13 11.26
N SER A 5 -61.86 4.66 10.04
CA SER A 5 -62.36 3.99 8.85
C SER A 5 -61.63 2.68 8.60
N ILE A 6 -62.38 1.57 8.59
CA ILE A 6 -61.96 0.20 8.29
C ILE A 6 -61.12 0.11 6.99
N LEU A 7 -61.29 1.08 6.10
CA LEU A 7 -60.52 1.23 4.86
C LEU A 7 -59.01 1.43 5.09
N ASN A 8 -58.61 2.09 6.18
CA ASN A 8 -57.19 2.33 6.46
C ASN A 8 -56.50 1.08 7.00
N MET A 9 -57.19 0.26 7.79
CA MET A 9 -56.65 -1.02 8.29
C MET A 9 -56.36 -2.01 7.15
N LEU A 10 -57.22 -2.07 6.14
CA LEU A 10 -57.01 -2.91 4.96
C LEU A 10 -55.78 -2.50 4.14
N LYS A 11 -55.49 -1.19 4.03
CA LYS A 11 -54.29 -0.70 3.33
C LYS A 11 -53.00 -1.09 4.05
N TYR A 12 -52.97 -1.02 5.38
CA TYR A 12 -51.80 -1.43 6.15
C TYR A 12 -51.58 -2.94 6.10
N CYS A 13 -52.64 -3.75 6.09
CA CYS A 13 -52.52 -5.20 5.91
C CYS A 13 -51.92 -5.59 4.55
N VAL A 14 -52.33 -4.94 3.46
CA VAL A 14 -51.76 -5.22 2.12
C VAL A 14 -50.28 -4.86 2.07
N TRP A 15 -49.90 -3.70 2.63
CA TRP A 15 -48.49 -3.30 2.70
C TRP A 15 -47.65 -4.23 3.58
N ALA A 16 -48.19 -4.71 4.71
CA ALA A 16 -47.50 -5.65 5.59
C ALA A 16 -47.25 -7.01 4.90
N VAL A 17 -48.22 -7.51 4.11
CA VAL A 17 -48.07 -8.75 3.36
C VAL A 17 -47.04 -8.59 2.23
N VAL A 18 -47.02 -7.46 1.52
CA VAL A 18 -46.00 -7.17 0.49
C VAL A 18 -44.60 -7.13 1.11
N ILE A 19 -44.43 -6.45 2.25
CA ILE A 19 -43.14 -6.39 2.94
C ILE A 19 -42.69 -7.79 3.40
N PHE A 20 -43.60 -8.61 3.92
CA PHE A 20 -43.27 -9.97 4.37
C PHE A 20 -42.87 -10.89 3.22
N VAL A 21 -43.54 -10.81 2.07
CA VAL A 21 -43.17 -11.56 0.85
C VAL A 21 -41.81 -11.12 0.31
N PHE A 22 -41.49 -9.82 0.34
CA PHE A 22 -40.17 -9.31 -0.08
C PHE A 22 -39.04 -9.73 0.88
N LEU A 23 -39.30 -9.87 2.19
CA LEU A 23 -38.31 -10.39 3.14
C LEU A 23 -38.03 -11.88 2.95
N GLN A 24 -39.03 -12.71 2.67
CA GLN A 24 -38.82 -14.15 2.42
C GLN A 24 -38.14 -14.47 1.07
N ALA A 25 -38.21 -13.57 0.09
CA ALA A 25 -37.51 -13.72 -1.19
C ALA A 25 -35.99 -13.46 -1.11
N GLY A 26 -35.50 -12.83 -0.03
CA GLY A 26 -34.09 -12.50 0.15
C GLY A 26 -33.19 -13.66 0.59
N GLU A 27 -33.71 -14.59 1.39
CA GLU A 27 -32.90 -15.67 2.00
C GLU A 27 -32.63 -16.83 1.04
N SER A 28 -33.55 -17.15 0.13
CA SER A 28 -33.43 -18.30 -0.78
C SER A 28 -32.33 -18.15 -1.86
N SER A 29 -31.82 -16.93 -2.08
CA SER A 29 -30.75 -16.68 -3.07
C SER A 29 -29.32 -16.82 -2.52
N VAL A 30 -29.15 -16.81 -1.19
CA VAL A 30 -27.84 -16.91 -0.53
C VAL A 30 -27.42 -18.36 -0.30
N GLU A 31 -28.35 -19.25 0.09
CA GLU A 31 -28.08 -20.70 0.22
C GLU A 31 -27.73 -21.36 -1.12
N ALA A 32 -28.32 -20.91 -2.24
CA ALA A 32 -28.09 -21.51 -3.56
C ALA A 32 -26.66 -21.26 -4.09
N ARG A 33 -26.01 -20.13 -3.74
CA ARG A 33 -24.64 -19.83 -4.15
C ARG A 33 -23.58 -20.57 -3.31
N ARG A 34 -23.91 -21.01 -2.10
CA ARG A 34 -22.97 -21.73 -1.21
C ARG A 34 -22.75 -23.19 -1.63
N ARG A 35 -23.72 -23.82 -2.31
CA ARG A 35 -23.61 -25.22 -2.77
C ARG A 35 -22.75 -25.41 -4.03
N LYS A 36 -22.58 -24.38 -4.89
CA LYS A 36 -21.75 -24.49 -6.11
C LYS A 36 -20.23 -24.45 -5.89
N ARG A 37 -19.73 -24.16 -4.69
CA ARG A 37 -18.28 -24.12 -4.39
C ARG A 37 -17.72 -25.38 -3.71
N LYS A 38 -18.55 -26.37 -3.34
CA LYS A 38 -18.10 -27.58 -2.63
C LYS A 38 -18.06 -28.86 -3.49
N GLY A 39 -18.19 -28.75 -4.81
CA GLY A 39 -18.24 -29.90 -5.73
C GLY A 39 -17.27 -29.82 -6.90
N ALA A 40 -16.06 -29.30 -6.69
CA ALA A 40 -14.97 -29.42 -7.66
C ALA A 40 -13.88 -30.29 -7.02
N ASP A 41 -14.10 -31.59 -7.16
CA ASP A 41 -13.13 -32.66 -6.95
C ASP A 41 -11.93 -32.44 -7.89
N VAL A 42 -10.71 -32.46 -7.36
CA VAL A 42 -9.49 -32.55 -8.19
C VAL A 42 -8.65 -33.68 -7.61
N SER A 43 -8.98 -34.89 -8.04
CA SER A 43 -8.04 -36.00 -8.10
C SER A 43 -7.20 -35.81 -9.37
N GLY A 44 -5.92 -35.48 -9.19
CA GLY A 44 -4.93 -35.39 -10.26
C GLY A 44 -3.54 -35.78 -9.76
N PRO A 45 -2.83 -36.73 -10.43
CA PRO A 45 -1.56 -37.26 -9.96
C PRO A 45 -0.41 -36.26 -10.16
N PRO A 46 0.68 -36.35 -9.38
CA PRO A 46 1.76 -35.36 -9.42
C PRO A 46 2.62 -35.54 -10.67
N SER A 47 2.52 -34.58 -11.59
CA SER A 47 3.39 -34.48 -12.76
C SER A 47 4.80 -34.00 -12.36
N ARG A 48 5.73 -34.96 -12.30
CA ARG A 48 7.19 -34.74 -12.36
C ARG A 48 7.58 -34.15 -13.71
N ARG A 49 8.17 -32.96 -13.75
CA ARG A 49 9.15 -32.61 -14.80
C ARG A 49 10.34 -31.81 -14.25
N HIS A 50 11.47 -32.49 -14.39
CA HIS A 50 12.85 -32.05 -14.43
C HIS A 50 13.14 -30.55 -14.60
N ARG A 51 13.98 -30.03 -13.70
CA ARG A 51 15.03 -29.06 -14.06
C ARG A 51 16.37 -29.60 -13.57
N LYS A 52 17.23 -29.95 -14.53
CA LYS A 52 18.58 -30.50 -14.35
C LYS A 52 19.61 -29.35 -14.41
N HIS A 53 20.62 -29.46 -13.53
CA HIS A 53 21.96 -28.84 -13.49
C HIS A 53 22.05 -27.31 -13.31
N ASN A 54 22.79 -26.78 -12.32
CA ASN A 54 24.22 -26.97 -12.00
C ASN A 54 24.43 -27.06 -10.46
N LYS A 55 25.05 -28.09 -9.83
CA LYS A 55 26.51 -28.43 -9.73
C LYS A 55 27.39 -27.18 -9.61
N LEU A 56 28.21 -26.94 -8.59
CA LEU A 56 28.85 -27.73 -7.54
C LEU A 56 29.17 -26.78 -6.36
N ASN A 57 29.11 -27.24 -5.11
CA ASN A 57 30.31 -27.47 -4.29
C ASN A 57 29.90 -28.00 -2.90
N ARG A 58 30.10 -29.30 -2.67
CA ARG A 58 29.97 -29.93 -1.35
C ARG A 58 30.99 -31.06 -1.31
N ASN A 59 32.09 -30.81 -0.62
CA ASN A 59 33.06 -31.76 -0.05
C ASN A 59 33.67 -30.97 1.12
N ASN A 60 33.99 -31.48 2.30
CA ASN A 60 33.74 -32.70 3.04
C ASN A 60 34.19 -32.31 4.46
N HIS A 61 33.39 -32.57 5.49
CA HIS A 61 33.86 -32.49 6.88
C HIS A 61 33.38 -33.75 7.61
N HIS A 62 34.23 -34.77 7.59
CA HIS A 62 34.37 -35.79 8.62
C HIS A 62 35.89 -35.93 8.80
N ALA A 63 36.39 -35.41 9.92
CA ALA A 63 36.63 -36.13 11.16
C ALA A 63 38.00 -36.82 11.12
N LEU A 64 38.94 -36.32 11.91
CA LEU A 64 39.89 -37.14 12.64
C LEU A 64 40.49 -36.33 13.79
N ASP A 65 40.61 -37.05 14.88
CA ASP A 65 40.74 -36.68 16.27
C ASP A 65 42.22 -36.62 16.70
N SER A 66 42.42 -36.17 17.93
CA SER A 66 43.53 -36.48 18.83
C SER A 66 44.80 -35.62 18.75
N SER A 67 44.92 -34.78 19.78
CA SER A 67 46.06 -34.62 20.68
C SER A 67 47.48 -34.68 20.11
N LEU A 68 48.26 -33.62 20.34
CA LEU A 68 49.48 -33.69 21.15
C LEU A 68 50.14 -32.30 21.30
N THR A 69 50.21 -31.88 22.56
CA THR A 69 51.37 -31.27 23.24
C THR A 69 52.05 -30.02 22.67
N SER A 70 52.12 -29.04 23.56
CA SER A 70 53.15 -28.01 23.65
C SER A 70 54.54 -28.50 23.22
N THR A 71 55.11 -27.88 22.19
CA THR A 71 56.55 -27.67 22.11
C THR A 71 56.80 -26.27 21.54
N LYS A 72 57.51 -25.45 22.33
CA LYS A 72 58.17 -24.24 21.87
C LYS A 72 59.20 -24.67 20.82
N THR A 73 58.97 -24.34 19.56
CA THR A 73 60.04 -24.28 18.55
C THR A 73 59.91 -22.96 17.81
N ASP A 74 60.97 -22.17 17.92
CA ASP A 74 61.11 -20.85 17.32
C ASP A 74 61.52 -21.05 15.86
N ASP A 75 60.53 -21.17 14.98
CA ASP A 75 60.77 -21.30 13.54
C ASP A 75 60.37 -20.01 12.84
N THR A 76 61.36 -19.20 12.49
CA THR A 76 61.23 -17.93 11.77
C THR A 76 60.55 -18.11 10.40
N HIS A 77 60.53 -19.33 9.87
CA HIS A 77 59.89 -19.66 8.61
C HIS A 77 58.35 -19.74 8.70
N THR A 78 57.80 -20.31 9.78
CA THR A 78 56.34 -20.42 9.98
C THR A 78 55.69 -19.08 10.34
N LYS A 79 56.40 -18.20 11.06
CA LYS A 79 55.97 -16.80 11.30
C LYS A 79 55.81 -16.02 9.99
N THR A 80 56.70 -16.25 9.02
CA THR A 80 56.69 -15.55 7.73
C THR A 80 55.48 -15.93 6.86
N ILE A 81 55.09 -17.20 6.87
CA ILE A 81 53.93 -17.72 6.11
C ILE A 81 52.61 -17.20 6.72
N ILE A 82 52.50 -17.18 8.06
CA ILE A 82 51.34 -16.63 8.75
C ILE A 82 51.23 -15.12 8.51
N ASP A 83 52.35 -14.38 8.53
CA ASP A 83 52.37 -12.94 8.22
C ASP A 83 52.03 -12.63 6.76
N GLN A 84 52.45 -13.48 5.81
CA GLN A 84 52.03 -13.37 4.41
C GLN A 84 50.53 -13.63 4.24
N TYR A 85 49.97 -14.61 4.96
CA TYR A 85 48.53 -14.89 4.98
C TYR A 85 47.71 -13.75 5.63
N ILE A 86 48.20 -13.15 6.71
CA ILE A 86 47.55 -12.00 7.36
C ILE A 86 47.64 -10.75 6.47
N LYS A 87 48.77 -10.51 5.79
CA LYS A 87 48.93 -9.39 4.84
C LYS A 87 48.05 -9.55 3.59
N SER A 88 47.88 -10.76 3.07
CA SER A 88 46.97 -11.00 1.94
C SER A 88 45.50 -10.79 2.32
N ARG A 89 45.11 -11.18 3.55
CA ARG A 89 43.76 -10.91 4.09
C ARG A 89 43.50 -9.42 4.37
N ARG A 90 44.52 -8.66 4.82
CA ARG A 90 44.43 -7.20 5.00
C ARG A 90 44.30 -6.45 3.66
N ARG A 91 44.90 -6.96 2.58
CA ARG A 91 44.73 -6.39 1.22
C ARG A 91 43.35 -6.65 0.61
N GLY A 92 42.69 -7.75 0.98
CA GLY A 92 41.33 -8.09 0.55
C GLY A 92 40.18 -7.53 1.42
N SER A 93 40.48 -6.78 2.50
CA SER A 93 39.46 -6.25 3.42
C SER A 93 39.56 -4.75 3.67
N ARG A 94 40.00 -3.97 2.67
CA ARG A 94 39.58 -2.58 2.60
C ARG A 94 38.11 -2.57 2.13
N LYS A 95 37.20 -2.95 3.04
CA LYS A 95 35.79 -2.53 2.96
C LYS A 95 35.87 -1.02 2.93
N GLN A 96 35.86 -0.46 1.72
CA GLN A 96 35.57 0.93 1.49
C GLN A 96 34.29 1.15 2.29
N SER A 97 34.41 1.88 3.40
CA SER A 97 33.26 2.40 4.11
C SER A 97 32.43 3.07 3.03
N LYS A 98 31.35 2.42 2.59
CA LYS A 98 30.34 3.08 1.79
C LYS A 98 29.86 4.16 2.74
N SER A 99 30.37 5.37 2.56
CA SER A 99 29.78 6.56 3.13
C SER A 99 28.33 6.50 2.68
N TYR A 100 27.45 6.07 3.58
CA TYR A 100 26.02 6.07 3.34
C TYR A 100 25.65 7.53 3.26
N THR A 101 25.73 8.11 2.06
CA THR A 101 25.12 9.41 1.80
C THR A 101 23.66 9.26 2.18
N VAL A 102 23.25 9.96 3.24
CA VAL A 102 21.85 10.01 3.66
C VAL A 102 21.04 10.32 2.42
N LYS A 103 20.20 9.37 2.00
CA LYS A 103 19.40 9.52 0.78
C LYS A 103 18.58 10.79 0.93
N LYS A 104 18.94 11.86 0.24
CA LYS A 104 18.26 13.16 0.35
C LYS A 104 16.84 13.01 -0.21
N TRP A 105 15.83 13.38 0.57
CA TRP A 105 14.43 13.45 0.13
C TRP A 105 14.00 14.90 0.00
N THR A 106 12.91 15.11 -0.72
CA THR A 106 12.22 16.41 -0.80
C THR A 106 11.00 16.32 0.09
N GLU A 107 10.88 17.26 1.03
CA GLU A 107 9.71 17.37 1.90
C GLU A 107 8.57 18.04 1.14
N ALA A 108 7.35 17.74 1.55
CA ALA A 108 6.15 18.35 1.02
C ALA A 108 5.36 18.94 2.18
N ASN A 109 4.91 20.18 2.06
CA ASN A 109 3.89 20.71 2.96
C ASN A 109 2.53 20.36 2.36
N VAL A 110 1.69 19.69 3.14
CA VAL A 110 0.38 19.22 2.71
C VAL A 110 -0.67 19.83 3.63
N THR A 111 -1.61 20.56 3.05
CA THR A 111 -2.73 21.14 3.78
C THR A 111 -4.03 20.70 3.15
N VAL A 112 -5.01 20.36 3.97
CA VAL A 112 -6.32 19.85 3.55
C VAL A 112 -7.40 20.65 4.24
N GLY A 113 -8.41 21.09 3.48
CA GLY A 113 -9.54 21.81 4.04
C GLY A 113 -10.73 21.85 3.10
N THR A 114 -11.85 22.33 3.61
CA THR A 114 -13.07 22.57 2.83
C THR A 114 -12.97 23.93 2.17
N LYS A 115 -13.29 24.01 0.88
CA LYS A 115 -13.32 25.28 0.15
C LYS A 115 -14.49 26.11 0.68
N VAL A 116 -14.18 27.27 1.25
CA VAL A 116 -15.17 28.27 1.66
C VAL A 116 -15.48 29.15 0.45
N ASP A 117 -14.42 29.68 -0.17
CA ASP A 117 -14.46 30.50 -1.38
C ASP A 117 -13.30 30.08 -2.31
N GLU A 118 -13.19 30.71 -3.49
CA GLU A 118 -12.17 30.37 -4.49
C GLU A 118 -10.73 30.41 -3.95
N LEU A 119 -10.48 31.24 -2.92
CA LEU A 119 -9.17 31.51 -2.34
C LEU A 119 -9.01 31.05 -0.88
N SER A 120 -10.02 30.46 -0.25
CA SER A 120 -9.99 30.20 1.21
C SER A 120 -10.45 28.79 1.58
N LEU A 121 -9.68 28.15 2.46
CA LEU A 121 -9.99 26.85 3.07
C LEU A 121 -10.37 27.03 4.54
N SER A 122 -11.43 26.35 4.99
CA SER A 122 -11.75 26.14 6.40
C SER A 122 -11.44 24.72 6.84
N ASN A 123 -11.47 24.46 8.14
CA ASN A 123 -11.16 23.14 8.74
C ASN A 123 -9.79 22.61 8.27
N LEU A 124 -8.79 23.48 8.33
CA LEU A 124 -7.47 23.20 7.79
C LEU A 124 -6.72 22.20 8.67
N GLU A 125 -6.46 21.02 8.13
CA GLU A 125 -5.52 20.05 8.70
C GLU A 125 -4.22 20.11 7.90
N GLN A 126 -3.09 20.02 8.60
CA GLN A 126 -1.76 20.15 7.99
C GLN A 126 -0.89 18.93 8.30
N SER A 127 0.00 18.61 7.38
CA SER A 127 0.98 17.54 7.55
C SER A 127 2.22 17.78 6.70
N LEU A 128 3.30 17.13 7.10
CA LEU A 128 4.48 16.97 6.25
C LEU A 128 4.41 15.65 5.50
N GLY A 129 4.90 15.67 4.27
CA GLY A 129 5.05 14.50 3.43
C GLY A 129 6.45 14.39 2.83
N LYS A 130 6.68 13.30 2.11
CA LYS A 130 7.90 13.09 1.33
C LYS A 130 7.53 12.77 -0.11
N PHE A 131 8.06 13.56 -1.05
CA PHE A 131 7.96 13.21 -2.47
C PHE A 131 8.63 11.86 -2.73
N GLY A 132 8.02 11.07 -3.62
CA GLY A 132 8.62 9.85 -4.13
C GLY A 132 9.97 10.16 -4.80
N HIS A 133 10.90 9.21 -4.74
CA HIS A 133 12.30 9.45 -5.14
C HIS A 133 12.42 10.01 -6.57
N HIS A 134 11.58 9.53 -7.49
CA HIS A 134 11.56 9.93 -8.90
C HIS A 134 10.31 10.72 -9.28
N SER A 135 9.52 11.18 -8.30
CA SER A 135 8.29 11.92 -8.58
C SER A 135 8.60 13.35 -9.03
N ARG A 136 7.69 14.01 -9.74
CA ARG A 136 7.84 15.44 -10.03
C ARG A 136 7.68 16.25 -8.74
N ARG A 137 8.44 17.34 -8.61
CA ARG A 137 8.40 18.27 -7.47
C ARG A 137 7.66 19.51 -7.91
N GLU A 138 6.34 19.45 -7.83
CA GLU A 138 5.44 20.50 -8.33
C GLU A 138 4.41 20.81 -7.24
N ASN A 139 3.95 22.06 -7.21
CA ASN A 139 2.86 22.49 -6.35
C ASN A 139 1.53 22.08 -6.98
N ILE A 140 0.63 21.51 -6.20
CA ILE A 140 -0.67 21.04 -6.68
C ILE A 140 -1.75 21.48 -5.69
N VAL A 141 -2.81 22.08 -6.23
CA VAL A 141 -4.08 22.25 -5.51
C VAL A 141 -5.12 21.44 -6.26
N GLY A 142 -5.92 20.64 -5.55
CA GLY A 142 -6.99 19.89 -6.19
C GLY A 142 -7.96 19.25 -5.21
N ARG A 143 -9.15 18.90 -5.73
CA ARG A 143 -10.18 18.19 -4.97
C ARG A 143 -9.69 16.81 -4.54
N VAL A 144 -9.88 16.45 -3.29
CA VAL A 144 -9.42 15.18 -2.73
C VAL A 144 -10.48 14.11 -2.95
N ILE A 145 -10.05 12.96 -3.47
CA ILE A 145 -10.88 11.76 -3.57
C ILE A 145 -10.15 10.63 -2.85
N HIS A 146 -10.75 10.13 -1.77
CA HIS A 146 -10.28 8.94 -1.08
C HIS A 146 -10.69 7.70 -1.87
N ILE A 147 -9.73 6.98 -2.43
CA ILE A 147 -10.00 5.91 -3.39
C ILE A 147 -10.70 4.75 -2.69
N THR A 148 -11.72 4.17 -3.35
CA THR A 148 -12.42 2.95 -2.88
C THR A 148 -12.23 1.80 -3.86
N ASP A 149 -11.83 0.64 -3.35
CA ASP A 149 -11.62 -0.56 -4.17
C ASP A 149 -12.96 -1.20 -4.60
N PRO A 150 -13.08 -1.70 -5.83
CA PRO A 150 -14.28 -2.42 -6.29
C PRO A 150 -14.52 -3.73 -5.55
N GLY A 151 -15.76 -3.95 -5.11
CA GLY A 151 -16.20 -5.22 -4.52
C GLY A 151 -15.64 -5.51 -3.13
N LEU A 152 -14.95 -4.54 -2.51
CA LEU A 152 -14.42 -4.63 -1.16
C LEU A 152 -14.93 -3.44 -0.34
N GLU A 153 -15.75 -3.73 0.66
CA GLU A 153 -16.29 -2.71 1.55
C GLU A 153 -15.16 -2.07 2.38
N ASN A 154 -15.18 -0.74 2.49
CA ASN A 154 -14.21 0.05 3.28
C ASN A 154 -12.73 -0.22 2.94
N SER A 155 -12.45 -0.63 1.69
CA SER A 155 -11.09 -0.85 1.21
C SER A 155 -10.62 0.35 0.40
N HIS A 156 -9.44 0.86 0.77
CA HIS A 156 -8.86 2.10 0.22
C HIS A 156 -7.42 1.90 -0.27
N HIS A 157 -7.08 0.69 -0.68
CA HIS A 157 -5.71 0.32 -1.02
C HIS A 157 -5.38 0.57 -2.50
N GLY A 158 -6.36 0.80 -3.38
CA GLY A 158 -6.10 1.19 -4.77
C GLY A 158 -5.24 0.17 -5.52
N CYS A 159 -5.43 -1.12 -5.24
CA CYS A 159 -4.63 -2.20 -5.81
C CYS A 159 -5.19 -2.74 -7.13
N GLY A 160 -6.44 -2.38 -7.44
CA GLY A 160 -7.11 -2.77 -8.67
C GLY A 160 -6.74 -1.92 -9.88
N HIS A 161 -7.39 -2.25 -10.98
CA HIS A 161 -7.33 -1.49 -12.23
C HIS A 161 -8.42 -0.43 -12.36
N THR A 162 -9.40 -0.48 -11.47
CA THR A 162 -10.57 0.40 -11.42
C THR A 162 -10.86 0.78 -9.98
N MET A 163 -11.68 1.81 -9.78
CA MET A 163 -12.16 2.26 -8.47
C MET A 163 -13.68 2.45 -8.48
N SER A 164 -14.33 2.23 -7.33
CA SER A 164 -15.79 2.30 -7.20
C SER A 164 -16.32 3.73 -7.33
N ASN A 165 -15.60 4.68 -6.74
CA ASN A 165 -15.97 6.09 -6.71
C ASN A 165 -15.45 6.92 -7.89
N ARG A 166 -15.22 6.29 -9.06
CA ARG A 166 -14.77 7.02 -10.26
C ARG A 166 -15.72 8.12 -10.74
N HIS A 167 -17.00 7.99 -10.42
CA HIS A 167 -18.02 8.99 -10.73
C HIS A 167 -17.87 10.28 -9.90
N MET A 168 -17.06 10.27 -8.84
CA MET A 168 -16.76 11.46 -8.03
C MET A 168 -15.63 12.32 -8.62
N ILE A 169 -14.91 11.82 -9.65
CA ILE A 169 -13.84 12.58 -10.30
C ILE A 169 -14.44 13.82 -10.97
N PRO A 170 -13.92 15.03 -10.68
CA PRO A 170 -14.39 16.23 -11.35
C PRO A 170 -13.92 16.26 -12.81
N ASN A 171 -14.81 16.68 -13.71
CA ASN A 171 -14.51 16.71 -15.16
C ASN A 171 -13.57 17.86 -15.55
N ASN A 172 -13.67 19.01 -14.87
CA ASN A 172 -12.98 20.26 -15.25
C ASN A 172 -12.19 20.87 -14.09
N GLU A 173 -11.71 20.04 -13.17
CA GLU A 173 -10.97 20.50 -11.99
C GLU A 173 -9.81 19.54 -11.69
N THR A 174 -8.72 20.09 -11.18
CA THR A 174 -7.60 19.30 -10.67
C THR A 174 -8.05 18.48 -9.47
N TRP A 175 -7.55 17.24 -9.36
CA TRP A 175 -7.90 16.38 -8.24
C TRP A 175 -6.71 15.54 -7.78
N VAL A 176 -6.78 15.13 -6.51
CA VAL A 176 -5.75 14.40 -5.81
C VAL A 176 -6.32 13.07 -5.32
N ALA A 177 -5.69 11.97 -5.72
CA ALA A 177 -6.03 10.64 -5.24
C ALA A 177 -5.40 10.42 -3.86
N LEU A 178 -6.21 10.17 -2.83
CA LEU A 178 -5.75 9.77 -1.51
C LEU A 178 -5.90 8.24 -1.37
N ILE A 179 -4.81 7.54 -1.05
CA ILE A 179 -4.76 6.06 -1.05
C ILE A 179 -4.06 5.55 0.22
N LYS A 180 -4.63 4.51 0.86
CA LYS A 180 -4.00 3.83 1.99
C LYS A 180 -2.86 2.91 1.52
N ARG A 181 -1.73 2.91 2.24
CA ARG A 181 -0.64 1.93 2.06
C ARG A 181 -1.13 0.49 2.33
N GLY A 182 -0.43 -0.49 1.74
CA GLY A 182 -0.69 -1.92 1.95
C GLY A 182 -1.18 -2.67 0.70
N TYR A 183 -1.18 -4.00 0.79
CA TYR A 183 -1.68 -5.00 -0.19
C TYR A 183 -1.04 -5.03 -1.59
N CYS A 184 -0.47 -3.94 -2.07
CA CYS A 184 0.22 -3.86 -3.35
C CYS A 184 1.30 -2.79 -3.34
N TYR A 185 2.15 -2.80 -4.38
CA TYR A 185 3.24 -1.84 -4.54
C TYR A 185 2.74 -0.41 -4.78
N PHE A 186 3.54 0.58 -4.37
CA PHE A 186 3.27 2.00 -4.62
C PHE A 186 3.04 2.30 -6.10
N PHE A 187 3.79 1.64 -6.99
CA PHE A 187 3.63 1.75 -8.43
C PHE A 187 2.18 1.48 -8.88
N ASN A 188 1.53 0.45 -8.37
CA ASN A 188 0.15 0.11 -8.76
C ASN A 188 -0.84 1.20 -8.35
N LYS A 189 -0.68 1.71 -7.12
CA LYS A 189 -1.49 2.80 -6.57
C LYS A 189 -1.33 4.08 -7.39
N ILE A 190 -0.09 4.43 -7.72
CA ILE A 190 0.23 5.61 -8.51
C ILE A 190 -0.30 5.46 -9.95
N LYS A 191 -0.15 4.29 -10.57
CA LYS A 191 -0.70 3.99 -11.90
C LYS A 191 -2.22 4.05 -11.95
N LEU A 192 -2.90 3.69 -10.86
CA LEU A 192 -4.35 3.86 -10.75
C LEU A 192 -4.73 5.34 -10.81
N GLY A 193 -4.04 6.20 -10.04
CA GLY A 193 -4.24 7.65 -10.11
C GLY A 193 -3.96 8.23 -11.50
N GLU A 194 -2.84 7.85 -12.13
CA GLU A 194 -2.51 8.26 -13.50
C GLU A 194 -3.58 7.89 -14.52
N ARG A 195 -4.10 6.66 -14.44
CA ARG A 195 -5.13 6.16 -15.35
C ARG A 195 -6.41 7.00 -15.32
N TYR A 196 -6.72 7.56 -14.17
CA TYR A 196 -7.89 8.41 -13.96
C TYR A 196 -7.55 9.90 -14.01
N ASN A 197 -6.37 10.27 -14.51
CA ASN A 197 -5.90 11.65 -14.67
C ASN A 197 -5.84 12.44 -13.34
N ALA A 198 -5.44 11.78 -12.25
CA ALA A 198 -5.12 12.49 -11.02
C ALA A 198 -3.93 13.45 -11.27
N SER A 199 -4.00 14.65 -10.70
CA SER A 199 -2.88 15.61 -10.74
C SER A 199 -1.80 15.24 -9.72
N ALA A 200 -2.20 14.63 -8.60
CA ALA A 200 -1.29 14.05 -7.61
C ALA A 200 -1.86 12.77 -6.99
N VAL A 201 -0.97 11.90 -6.51
CA VAL A 201 -1.29 10.71 -5.73
C VAL A 201 -0.62 10.81 -4.37
N VAL A 202 -1.44 10.88 -3.32
CA VAL A 202 -0.99 10.94 -1.93
C VAL A 202 -1.28 9.60 -1.28
N ILE A 203 -0.21 8.94 -0.82
CA ILE A 203 -0.31 7.65 -0.14
C ILE A 203 -0.08 7.90 1.35
N TYR A 204 -1.00 7.47 2.21
CA TYR A 204 -0.79 7.54 3.66
C TYR A 204 -0.42 6.18 4.22
N ASP A 205 0.45 6.19 5.22
CA ASP A 205 0.95 4.97 5.84
C ASP A 205 -0.19 4.19 6.56
N ASP A 206 -0.09 2.86 6.58
CA ASP A 206 -1.07 1.99 7.23
C ASP A 206 -0.84 1.88 8.74
N LYS A 207 0.33 2.33 9.21
CA LYS A 207 0.73 2.31 10.61
C LYS A 207 1.48 3.58 11.02
N PRO A 208 1.41 3.98 12.30
CA PRO A 208 2.18 5.10 12.82
C PRO A 208 3.68 4.88 12.66
N GLY A 209 4.43 5.98 12.50
CA GLY A 209 5.90 5.95 12.46
C GLY A 209 6.52 6.84 11.39
N LYS A 210 7.78 6.53 11.06
CA LYS A 210 8.57 7.32 10.12
C LYS A 210 8.10 7.09 8.68
N ILE A 211 7.74 8.18 8.01
CA ILE A 211 7.40 8.19 6.58
C ILE A 211 8.57 7.66 5.75
N GLU A 212 8.30 6.61 4.98
CA GLU A 212 9.22 6.04 3.99
C GLU A 212 9.20 6.84 2.68
N ILE A 213 10.30 6.77 1.93
CA ILE A 213 10.36 7.38 0.60
C ILE A 213 9.93 6.34 -0.42
N MET A 214 8.84 6.63 -1.13
CA MET A 214 8.36 5.74 -2.18
C MET A 214 9.30 5.71 -3.38
N ASN A 215 9.45 4.53 -3.98
CA ASN A 215 10.04 4.42 -5.30
C ASN A 215 8.95 4.61 -6.38
N THR A 216 9.14 5.59 -7.24
CA THR A 216 8.16 6.04 -8.25
C THR A 216 8.75 5.99 -9.67
N ILE A 217 9.67 5.05 -9.93
CA ILE A 217 10.19 4.83 -11.29
C ILE A 217 9.03 4.40 -12.19
N GLY A 218 8.99 4.94 -13.41
CA GLY A 218 7.99 4.58 -14.43
C GLY A 218 6.61 5.22 -14.22
N THR A 219 6.51 6.19 -13.32
CA THR A 219 5.32 7.02 -13.10
C THR A 219 5.66 8.49 -13.36
N ASN A 220 4.73 9.21 -13.95
CA ASN A 220 4.82 10.60 -14.33
C ASN A 220 3.94 11.52 -13.47
N VAL A 221 3.07 11.04 -12.58
CA VAL A 221 2.26 11.91 -11.71
C VAL A 221 3.01 12.33 -10.44
N VAL A 222 2.70 13.53 -9.92
CA VAL A 222 3.17 13.96 -8.59
C VAL A 222 2.71 12.94 -7.56
N SER A 223 3.63 12.45 -6.73
CA SER A 223 3.42 11.31 -5.85
C SER A 223 4.21 11.53 -4.57
N LEU A 224 3.53 11.52 -3.44
CA LEU A 224 4.15 11.70 -2.13
C LEU A 224 3.49 10.80 -1.07
N MET A 225 4.22 10.58 0.02
CA MET A 225 3.72 9.85 1.17
C MET A 225 3.55 10.77 2.38
N ILE A 226 2.46 10.59 3.13
CA ILE A 226 2.20 11.26 4.41
C ILE A 226 2.10 10.25 5.55
N SER A 227 2.10 10.74 6.79
CA SER A 227 1.98 9.88 7.97
C SER A 227 0.60 9.21 8.06
N HIS A 228 0.53 8.14 8.84
CA HIS A 228 -0.72 7.45 9.13
C HIS A 228 -1.76 8.38 9.76
N GLU A 229 -1.37 9.15 10.78
CA GLU A 229 -2.27 10.00 11.56
C GLU A 229 -2.90 11.09 10.69
N ALA A 230 -2.08 11.74 9.86
CA ALA A 230 -2.56 12.73 8.91
C ALA A 230 -3.47 12.11 7.85
N GLY A 231 -3.09 10.95 7.32
CA GLY A 231 -3.89 10.20 6.35
C GLY A 231 -5.29 9.89 6.82
N ILE A 232 -5.43 9.39 8.06
CA ILE A 232 -6.74 9.09 8.65
C ILE A 232 -7.60 10.34 8.78
N LYS A 233 -7.03 11.48 9.18
CA LYS A 233 -7.77 12.75 9.26
C LYS A 233 -8.21 13.24 7.88
N PHE A 234 -7.30 13.23 6.90
CA PHE A 234 -7.59 13.65 5.53
C PHE A 234 -8.63 12.75 4.87
N ALA A 235 -8.57 11.44 5.11
CA ALA A 235 -9.56 10.48 4.65
C ALA A 235 -10.94 10.78 5.25
N LYS A 236 -11.04 10.98 6.57
CA LYS A 236 -12.31 11.35 7.22
C LYS A 236 -12.91 12.63 6.65
N LEU A 237 -12.08 13.64 6.37
CA LEU A 237 -12.55 14.86 5.71
C LEU A 237 -13.05 14.56 4.29
N ALA A 238 -12.29 13.83 3.48
CA ALA A 238 -12.69 13.48 2.11
C ALA A 238 -13.97 12.62 2.07
N ASP A 239 -14.19 11.78 3.08
CA ASP A 239 -15.35 10.90 3.21
C ASP A 239 -16.56 11.60 3.86
N SER A 240 -16.43 12.86 4.30
CA SER A 240 -17.50 13.61 4.98
C SER A 240 -18.68 14.03 4.09
N GLY A 241 -18.57 13.82 2.76
CA GLY A 241 -19.52 14.31 1.77
C GLY A 241 -19.31 15.77 1.34
N LEU A 242 -18.33 16.47 1.94
CA LEU A 242 -17.95 17.83 1.56
C LEU A 242 -16.92 17.83 0.42
N ASN A 243 -16.85 18.94 -0.32
CA ASN A 243 -15.80 19.17 -1.29
C ASN A 243 -14.52 19.62 -0.57
N VAL A 244 -13.62 18.66 -0.36
CA VAL A 244 -12.34 18.86 0.31
C VAL A 244 -11.23 19.03 -0.72
N TYR A 245 -10.30 19.93 -0.43
CA TYR A 245 -9.18 20.27 -1.30
C TYR A 245 -7.88 20.07 -0.56
N MET A 246 -6.87 19.64 -1.30
CA MET A 246 -5.50 19.49 -0.81
C MET A 246 -4.60 20.45 -1.57
N ASN A 247 -3.82 21.22 -0.82
CA ASN A 247 -2.73 22.03 -1.33
C ASN A 247 -1.40 21.39 -0.92
N ILE A 248 -0.62 21.01 -1.92
CA ILE A 248 0.70 20.39 -1.84
C ILE A 248 1.71 21.42 -2.30
N THR A 249 2.68 21.77 -1.46
CA THR A 249 3.80 22.61 -1.84
C THR A 249 5.13 21.94 -1.56
N VAL A 250 6.13 22.25 -2.39
CA VAL A 250 7.52 21.80 -2.17
C VAL A 250 8.10 22.52 -0.96
N GLY A 251 8.65 21.76 0.00
CA GLY A 251 9.32 22.25 1.20
C GLY A 251 10.82 22.38 1.07
#